data_AF-A0A6D1RZ34-F1
#
_entry.id   AF-A0A6D1RZ34-F1
#
_cell.length_a   1.000
_cell.length_b   1.000
_cell.length_c   1.000
_cell.angle_alpha   90.00
_cell.angle_beta   90.00
_cell.angle_gamma   90.00
#
_symmetry.space_group_name_H-M   'P 1'
#
loop_
_entity.id
_entity.type
_entity.pdbx_description
1 polymer ?
#
loop_
_entity_poly.entity_id
_entity_poly.type
_entity_poly.pdbx_seq_one_letter_code
_entity_poly.pdbx_strand_id
1 'polypeptide(L)'
;MQGRAEIVGFLQRKWRKEQEYRLIKELWAWSDNRIAVRFAYEWRDDSGNWFRSYGNENWEFDEHGLMRTRYACINDLPIGENERLFHWPQGRRPDDHPGLSALGL
;
A
#
# COMPACT_ATOMS: atom_id res chain seq x y z
N MET A 1 -5.97 -9.01 -14.08
CA MET A 1 -7.24 -9.08 -13.32
C MET A 1 -8.22 -8.11 -13.94
N GLN A 2 -9.47 -8.50 -14.12
CA GLN A 2 -10.53 -7.65 -14.68
C GLN A 2 -11.81 -7.75 -13.83
N GLY A 3 -12.41 -6.61 -13.51
CA GLY A 3 -13.68 -6.55 -12.78
C GLY A 3 -13.57 -6.72 -11.25
N ARG A 4 -14.63 -6.29 -10.54
CA ARG A 4 -14.64 -6.18 -9.08
C ARG A 4 -14.53 -7.54 -8.36
N ALA A 5 -15.10 -8.60 -8.93
CA ALA A 5 -15.06 -9.93 -8.32
C ALA A 5 -13.62 -10.48 -8.21
N GLU A 6 -12.83 -10.37 -9.29
CA GLU A 6 -11.42 -10.76 -9.26
C GLU A 6 -10.60 -9.90 -8.29
N ILE A 7 -10.89 -8.59 -8.22
CA ILE A 7 -10.25 -7.66 -7.29
C ILE A 7 -10.49 -8.09 -5.84
N VAL A 8 -11.74 -8.42 -5.48
CA VAL A 8 -12.06 -8.92 -4.13
C VAL A 8 -11.29 -10.21 -3.83
N GLY A 9 -11.26 -11.16 -4.76
CA GLY A 9 -10.52 -12.42 -4.58
C GLY A 9 -9.02 -12.22 -4.40
N PHE A 10 -8.42 -11.27 -5.13
CA PHE A 10 -7.03 -10.87 -4.95
C PHE A 10 -6.78 -10.25 -3.57
N LEU A 11 -7.61 -9.29 -3.14
CA LEU A 11 -7.45 -8.62 -1.85
C LEU A 11 -7.62 -9.60 -0.67
N GLN A 12 -8.55 -10.54 -0.77
CA GLN A 12 -8.71 -11.61 0.20
C GLN A 12 -7.46 -12.49 0.33
N ARG A 13 -6.82 -12.86 -0.80
CA ARG A 13 -5.54 -13.59 -0.77
C ARG A 13 -4.41 -12.74 -0.19
N LYS A 14 -4.34 -11.47 -0.57
CA LYS A 14 -3.34 -10.51 -0.08
C LYS A 14 -3.35 -10.45 1.44
N TRP A 15 -4.49 -10.15 2.05
CA TRP A 15 -4.57 -9.97 3.51
C TRP A 15 -4.57 -11.27 4.32
N ARG A 16 -4.74 -12.44 3.68
CA ARG A 16 -4.41 -13.72 4.34
C ARG A 16 -2.90 -13.93 4.47
N LYS A 17 -2.12 -13.50 3.47
CA LYS A 17 -0.66 -13.62 3.46
C LYS A 17 0.00 -12.51 4.28
N GLU A 18 -0.44 -11.27 4.05
CA GLU A 18 0.20 -10.07 4.59
C GLU A 18 -0.43 -9.68 5.93
N GLN A 19 0.04 -10.32 7.01
CA GLN A 19 -0.46 -10.07 8.36
C GLN A 19 0.15 -8.78 8.93
N GLU A 20 -0.52 -8.18 9.92
CA GLU A 20 -0.09 -6.92 10.54
C GLU A 20 0.09 -5.73 9.55
N TYR A 21 -0.60 -5.79 8.42
CA TYR A 21 -0.49 -4.84 7.31
C TYR A 21 -0.74 -3.38 7.72
N ARG A 22 0.25 -2.51 7.50
CA ARG A 22 0.16 -1.06 7.70
C ARG A 22 0.70 -0.34 6.48
N LEU A 23 -0.01 0.68 6.00
CA LEU A 23 0.26 1.32 4.70
C LEU A 23 0.34 2.84 4.84
N ILE A 24 1.30 3.43 4.13
CA ILE A 24 1.40 4.87 3.87
C ILE A 24 1.42 5.08 2.36
N LYS A 25 0.54 5.96 1.86
CA LYS A 25 0.54 6.44 0.48
C LYS A 25 0.89 7.93 0.46
N GLU A 26 1.60 8.36 -0.57
CA GLU A 26 1.98 9.74 -0.80
C GLU A 26 1.87 10.08 -2.28
N LEU A 27 1.31 11.26 -2.57
CA LEU A 27 1.15 11.76 -3.94
C LEU A 27 2.52 11.95 -4.59
N TRP A 28 2.67 11.49 -5.83
CA TRP A 28 3.85 11.78 -6.64
C TRP A 28 3.57 12.86 -7.68
N ALA A 29 2.54 12.65 -8.49
CA ALA A 29 2.10 13.57 -9.53
C ALA A 29 0.64 13.28 -9.91
N TRP A 30 -0.01 14.20 -10.62
CA TRP A 30 -1.33 13.98 -11.16
C TRP A 30 -1.52 14.79 -12.45
N SER A 31 -2.42 14.33 -13.32
CA SER A 31 -2.86 15.02 -14.54
C SER A 31 -4.26 14.52 -14.89
N ASP A 32 -5.19 15.44 -15.14
CA ASP A 32 -6.58 15.13 -15.50
C ASP A 32 -7.23 14.15 -14.50
N ASN A 33 -7.72 13.01 -15.00
CA ASN A 33 -8.32 11.93 -14.21
C ASN A 33 -7.29 10.88 -13.74
N ARG A 34 -6.00 11.20 -13.71
CA ARG A 34 -4.91 10.28 -13.36
C ARG A 34 -4.08 10.76 -12.19
N ILE A 35 -3.71 9.81 -11.33
CA ILE A 35 -2.87 10.04 -10.14
C ILE A 35 -1.73 9.02 -10.13
N ALA A 36 -0.51 9.50 -9.94
CA ALA A 36 0.66 8.68 -9.61
C ALA A 36 0.96 8.77 -8.12
N VAL A 37 1.17 7.63 -7.47
CA VAL A 37 1.34 7.52 -6.03
C VAL A 37 2.58 6.68 -5.72
N ARG A 38 3.35 7.13 -4.73
CA ARG A 38 4.38 6.34 -4.05
C ARG A 38 3.78 5.77 -2.77
N PHE A 39 4.15 4.56 -2.39
CA PHE A 39 3.70 4.00 -1.13
C PHE A 39 4.70 3.01 -0.56
N ALA A 40 4.61 2.81 0.74
CA ALA A 40 5.23 1.68 1.41
C ALA A 40 4.23 1.03 2.37
N TYR A 41 4.32 -0.29 2.54
CA TYR A 41 3.60 -1.00 3.58
C TYR A 41 4.49 -1.99 4.32
N GLU A 42 4.26 -2.13 5.62
CA GLU A 42 4.93 -3.12 6.47
C GLU A 42 3.95 -4.22 6.82
N TRP A 43 4.45 -5.46 6.82
CA TRP A 43 3.67 -6.66 7.11
C TRP A 43 4.59 -7.80 7.54
N ARG A 44 4.00 -8.86 8.08
CA ARG A 44 4.70 -10.13 8.35
C ARG A 44 3.99 -11.32 7.75
N ASP A 45 4.75 -12.32 7.34
CA ASP A 45 4.20 -13.60 6.90
C ASP A 45 3.76 -14.47 8.10
N ASP A 46 3.23 -15.65 7.83
CA ASP A 46 2.79 -16.63 8.83
C ASP A 46 3.95 -17.30 9.59
N SER A 47 5.18 -17.15 9.08
CA SER A 47 6.42 -17.61 9.72
C SER A 47 7.04 -16.53 10.61
N GLY A 48 6.45 -15.33 10.65
CA GLY A 48 6.90 -14.21 11.47
C GLY A 48 8.00 -13.35 10.82
N ASN A 49 8.34 -13.58 9.55
CA ASN A 49 9.31 -12.73 8.85
C ASN A 49 8.66 -11.40 8.50
N TRP A 50 9.36 -10.30 8.78
CA TRP A 50 8.88 -8.95 8.48
C TRP A 50 9.40 -8.47 7.13
N PHE A 51 8.56 -7.68 6.47
CA PHE A 51 8.87 -7.06 5.19
C PHE A 51 8.42 -5.61 5.19
N ARG A 52 9.19 -4.77 4.48
CA ARG A 52 8.72 -3.48 3.98
C ARG A 52 8.62 -3.56 2.47
N SER A 53 7.41 -3.41 1.96
CA SER A 53 7.13 -3.41 0.55
C SER A 53 7.09 -1.97 0.05
N TYR A 54 7.87 -1.67 -0.99
CA TYR A 54 7.91 -0.37 -1.65
C TYR A 54 7.15 -0.48 -2.96
N GLY A 55 6.30 0.50 -3.27
CA GLY A 55 5.49 0.45 -4.47
C GLY A 55 5.23 1.78 -5.12
N ASN A 56 5.00 1.69 -6.42
CA ASN A 56 4.46 2.75 -7.24
C ASN A 56 3.13 2.27 -7.83
N GLU A 57 2.13 3.13 -7.80
CA GLU A 57 0.86 2.85 -8.45
C GLU A 57 0.36 4.05 -9.25
N ASN A 58 -0.26 3.73 -10.38
CA ASN A 58 -0.90 4.69 -11.26
C ASN A 58 -2.38 4.36 -11.36
N TRP A 59 -3.20 5.36 -11.09
CA TRP A 59 -4.65 5.26 -11.05
C TRP A 59 -5.25 6.11 -12.15
N GLU A 60 -6.29 5.60 -12.79
CA GLU A 60 -7.17 6.38 -13.66
C GLU A 60 -8.61 6.26 -13.14
N PHE A 61 -9.31 7.38 -13.06
CA PHE A 61 -10.67 7.46 -12.52
C PHE A 61 -11.70 7.75 -13.62
N ASP A 62 -12.94 7.30 -13.40
CA ASP A 62 -14.09 7.68 -14.22
C ASP A 62 -14.77 8.96 -13.71
N GLU A 63 -15.83 9.40 -14.40
CA GLU A 63 -16.60 10.60 -14.09
C GLU A 63 -17.38 10.52 -12.76
N HIS A 64 -17.52 9.32 -12.17
CA HIS A 64 -18.15 9.11 -10.87
C HIS A 64 -17.12 9.00 -9.73
N GLY A 65 -15.83 9.20 -10.04
CA GLY A 65 -14.74 9.12 -9.07
C GLY A 65 -14.34 7.70 -8.69
N LEU A 66 -14.78 6.68 -9.43
CA LEU A 66 -14.34 5.30 -9.23
C LEU A 66 -13.08 5.04 -10.05
N MET A 67 -12.17 4.25 -9.46
CA MET A 67 -10.94 3.86 -10.16
C MET A 67 -11.27 2.87 -11.27
N ARG A 68 -11.10 3.32 -12.53
CA ARG A 68 -11.31 2.52 -13.74
C ARG A 68 -10.12 1.62 -14.03
N THR A 69 -8.90 2.12 -13.87
CA THR A 69 -7.67 1.33 -14.04
C THR A 69 -6.69 1.54 -12.89
N ARG A 70 -5.97 0.46 -12.55
CA ARG A 70 -4.94 0.45 -11.52
C ARG A 70 -3.73 -0.35 -11.99
N TYR A 71 -2.61 0.31 -12.15
CA TYR A 71 -1.31 -0.32 -12.36
C TYR A 71 -0.49 -0.18 -11.10
N ALA A 72 0.12 -1.25 -10.61
CA ALA A 72 0.95 -1.21 -9.42
C ALA A 72 2.16 -2.13 -9.56
N CYS A 73 3.34 -1.59 -9.27
CA CYS A 73 4.59 -2.33 -9.14
C CYS A 73 5.02 -2.28 -7.68
N ILE A 74 5.43 -3.43 -7.14
CA ILE A 74 5.76 -3.57 -5.72
C ILE A 74 6.99 -4.47 -5.58
N ASN A 75 7.93 -4.06 -4.75
CA ASN A 75 9.12 -4.83 -4.39
C ASN A 75 9.17 -5.01 -2.87
N ASP A 76 9.35 -6.25 -2.43
CA ASP A 76 9.42 -6.61 -1.02
C ASP A 76 10.88 -6.62 -0.54
N LEU A 77 11.16 -5.90 0.55
CA LEU A 77 12.44 -5.93 1.25
C LEU A 77 12.26 -6.62 2.60
N PRO A 78 12.96 -7.74 2.87
CA PRO A 78 13.00 -8.32 4.21
C PRO A 78 13.61 -7.34 5.21
N ILE A 79 13.02 -7.23 6.40
CA ILE A 79 13.50 -6.38 7.49
C ILE A 79 13.39 -7.14 8.83
N GLY A 80 14.17 -6.72 9.82
CA GLY A 80 13.97 -7.10 11.21
C GLY A 80 12.76 -6.39 11.83
N GLU A 81 12.16 -6.98 12.86
CA GLU A 81 11.03 -6.35 13.58
C GLU A 81 11.42 -4.98 14.19
N ASN A 82 12.67 -4.85 14.63
CA ASN A 82 13.23 -3.60 15.17
C ASN A 82 13.48 -2.51 14.11
N GLU A 83 13.45 -2.86 12.83
CA GLU A 83 13.61 -1.90 11.72
C GLU A 83 12.28 -1.31 11.27
N ARG A 84 11.15 -1.77 11.83
CA ARG A 84 9.81 -1.27 11.52
C ARG A 84 9.67 0.21 11.84
N LEU A 85 8.95 0.92 10.99
CA LEU A 85 8.66 2.34 11.12
C LEU A 85 7.16 2.61 11.34
N PHE A 86 6.28 1.63 11.05
CA PHE A 86 4.84 1.82 11.08
C PHE A 86 4.24 1.28 12.37
N HIS A 87 4.02 2.18 13.33
CA HIS A 87 3.57 1.86 14.68
C HIS A 87 2.28 2.59 15.03
N TRP A 88 1.14 1.95 14.72
CA TRP A 88 -0.18 2.38 15.19
C TRP A 88 -1.12 1.15 15.32
N PRO A 89 -2.24 1.26 16.05
CA PRO A 89 -3.26 0.20 16.08
C PRO A 89 -3.74 -0.18 14.67
N GLN A 90 -4.14 -1.43 14.45
CA GLN A 90 -4.61 -1.87 13.13
C GLN A 90 -5.76 -0.99 12.61
N GLY A 91 -5.65 -0.56 11.35
CA GLY A 91 -6.61 0.33 10.71
C GLY A 91 -6.00 1.65 10.21
N ARG A 92 -6.76 2.74 10.34
CA ARG A 92 -6.42 4.06 9.79
C ARG A 92 -5.16 4.61 10.47
N ARG A 93 -4.20 5.07 9.65
CA ARG A 93 -3.03 5.82 10.12
C ARG A 93 -3.48 7.07 10.91
N PRO A 94 -2.93 7.34 12.11
CA PRO A 94 -3.17 8.59 12.84
C PRO A 94 -2.76 9.82 12.03
N ASP A 95 -3.41 10.96 12.27
CA ASP A 95 -3.18 12.20 11.52
C ASP A 95 -1.78 12.79 11.77
N ASP A 96 -1.26 12.59 12.97
CA ASP A 96 0.04 13.05 13.47
C ASP A 96 1.20 12.09 13.16
N HIS A 97 0.91 10.87 12.71
CA HIS A 97 1.96 9.96 12.27
C HIS A 97 2.66 10.53 11.03
N PRO A 98 4.00 10.49 10.94
CA PRO A 98 4.70 11.00 9.76
C PRO A 98 4.28 10.29 8.46
N GLY A 99 4.33 11.04 7.35
CA GLY A 99 4.14 10.54 5.98
C GLY A 99 5.39 9.84 5.42
N LEU A 100 5.35 9.47 4.15
CA LEU A 100 6.41 8.68 3.52
C LEU A 100 7.73 9.45 3.43
N SER A 101 7.67 10.68 2.90
CA SER A 101 8.84 11.55 2.80
C SER A 101 9.43 11.92 4.15
N ALA A 102 8.59 12.14 5.18
CA ALA A 102 9.04 12.48 6.52
C ALA A 102 9.78 11.32 7.23
N LEU A 103 9.54 10.09 6.80
CA LEU A 103 10.26 8.89 7.27
C LEU A 103 11.54 8.60 6.46
N GLY A 104 11.85 9.40 5.43
CA GLY A 104 13.01 9.19 4.56
C GLY A 104 12.88 7.95 3.67
N LEU A 105 11.64 7.56 3.33
CA LEU A 105 11.31 6.42 2.48
C LEU A 105 10.96 6.83 1.04
#